data_AF-A0AAW3ETJ4-F1
#
_entry.id   AF-A0AAW3ETJ4-F1
#
_cell.length_a   1.000
_cell.length_b   1.000
_cell.length_c   1.000
_cell.angle_alpha   90.00
_cell.angle_beta   90.00
_cell.angle_gamma   90.00
#
_symmetry.space_group_name_H-M   'P 1'
#
loop_
_entity.id
_entity.type
_entity.pdbx_description
1 polymer ?
#
loop_
_entity_poly.entity_id
_entity_poly.type
_entity_poly.pdbx_seq_one_letter_code
_entity_poly.pdbx_strand_id
1 'polypeptide(L)' 'MRGHGTVTVGRDLQKAVFRVVYREVNARIQTQALALGGEVEFLSDGEALAGTEANAAQTGRPWALWAEQARVRRAA' A
#
# COMPACT_ATOMS: atom_id res chain seq x y z
N MET A 1 7.23 9.78 11.68
CA MET A 1 7.91 11.09 11.81
C MET A 1 6.90 12.16 11.43
N ARG A 2 6.36 12.90 12.41
CA ARG A 2 5.37 13.96 12.13
C ARG A 2 5.99 15.00 11.20
N GLY A 3 5.24 15.43 10.19
CA GLY A 3 5.71 16.46 9.23
C GLY A 3 6.88 16.03 8.34
N HIS A 4 7.12 14.73 8.14
CA HIS A 4 8.19 14.24 7.25
C HIS A 4 7.64 13.26 6.22
N GLY A 5 7.11 12.13 6.68
CA GLY A 5 6.71 11.06 5.77
C GLY A 5 6.41 9.76 6.49
N THR A 6 6.53 8.68 5.74
CA THR A 6 6.13 7.35 6.20
C THR A 6 7.34 6.45 6.43
N VAL A 7 7.22 5.55 7.40
CA VAL A 7 8.12 4.43 7.58
C VAL A 7 7.27 3.17 7.48
N THR A 8 7.73 2.20 6.70
CA THR A 8 7.04 0.93 6.48
C THR A 8 7.99 -0.21 6.76
N VAL A 9 7.49 -1.22 7.48
CA VAL A 9 8.23 -2.43 7.82
C VAL A 9 7.51 -3.68 7.29
N GLY A 10 8.28 -4.73 7.02
CA GLY A 10 7.80 -6.03 6.58
C GLY A 10 8.71 -7.14 7.08
N ARG A 11 8.21 -8.38 7.10
CA ARG A 11 9.02 -9.57 7.43
C ARG A 11 10.11 -9.84 6.39
N ASP A 12 9.94 -9.28 5.19
CA ASP A 12 10.86 -9.33 4.07
C ASP A 12 10.66 -8.07 3.21
N LEU A 13 11.57 -7.88 2.24
CA LEU A 13 11.54 -6.74 1.32
C LEU A 13 10.25 -6.68 0.50
N GLN A 14 9.75 -7.82 0.01
CA GLN A 14 8.55 -7.85 -0.83
C GLN A 14 7.33 -7.33 -0.08
N LYS A 15 7.15 -7.76 1.18
CA LYS A 15 6.05 -7.32 2.04
C LYS A 15 6.20 -5.86 2.43
N ALA A 16 7.42 -5.39 2.71
CA ALA A 16 7.66 -3.98 3.01
C ALA A 16 7.30 -3.08 1.81
N VAL A 17 7.72 -3.48 0.60
CA VAL A 17 7.42 -2.77 -0.66
C VAL A 17 5.92 -2.81 -0.97
N PHE A 18 5.28 -3.98 -0.88
CA PHE A 18 3.83 -4.11 -1.10
C PHE A 18 3.05 -3.16 -0.17
N ARG A 19 3.38 -3.17 1.13
CA ARG A 19 2.71 -2.33 2.13
C ARG A 19 2.88 -0.84 1.83
N VAL A 20 4.08 -0.37 1.46
CA VAL A 20 4.29 1.06 1.22
C VAL A 20 3.59 1.54 -0.04
N VAL A 21 3.57 0.72 -1.11
CA VAL A 21 2.87 1.06 -2.36
C VAL A 21 1.37 1.22 -2.10
N TYR A 22 0.73 0.24 -1.47
CA TYR A 22 -0.70 0.32 -1.21
C TYR A 22 -1.05 1.31 -0.10
N ARG A 23 -0.14 1.59 0.85
CA ARG A 23 -0.31 2.69 1.80
C ARG A 23 -0.40 4.04 1.10
N GLU A 24 0.47 4.30 0.12
CA GLU A 24 0.46 5.55 -0.63
C GLU A 24 -0.82 5.70 -1.47
N VAL A 25 -1.22 4.61 -2.15
CA VAL A 25 -2.50 4.58 -2.89
C VAL A 25 -3.68 4.86 -1.96
N ASN A 26 -3.76 4.20 -0.81
CA ASN A 26 -4.83 4.38 0.15
C ASN A 26 -4.83 5.80 0.74
N ALA A 27 -3.66 6.36 1.06
CA ALA A 27 -3.55 7.73 1.57
C ALA A 27 -4.05 8.77 0.55
N ARG A 28 -3.76 8.56 -0.75
CA ARG A 28 -4.28 9.40 -1.83
C ARG A 28 -5.80 9.30 -1.93
N ILE A 29 -6.34 8.08 -1.95
CA ILE A 29 -7.80 7.84 -2.02
C ILE A 29 -8.50 8.49 -0.82
N GLN A 30 -7.99 8.27 0.39
CA GLN A 30 -8.56 8.84 1.61
C GLN A 30 -8.52 10.38 1.58
N THR A 31 -7.40 10.96 1.14
CA THR A 31 -7.28 12.42 1.00
C THR A 31 -8.31 12.99 0.01
N GLN A 32 -8.51 12.30 -1.12
CA GLN A 32 -9.50 12.69 -2.12
C GLN A 32 -10.93 12.54 -1.59
N ALA A 33 -11.24 11.45 -0.89
CA ALA A 33 -12.55 11.23 -0.28
C ALA A 33 -12.88 12.32 0.74
N LEU A 34 -11.93 12.66 1.62
CA LEU A 34 -12.09 13.75 2.59
C LEU A 34 -12.33 15.11 1.90
N ALA A 35 -11.68 15.36 0.76
CA ALA A 35 -11.85 16.61 0.02
C ALA A 35 -13.22 16.74 -0.67
N LEU A 36 -13.87 15.61 -1.03
CA LEU A 36 -15.22 15.63 -1.60
C LEU A 36 -16.29 16.03 -0.57
N GLY A 37 -15.97 15.95 0.72
CA GLY A 37 -16.92 16.18 1.81
C GLY A 37 -17.83 14.97 2.07
N GLY A 38 -18.55 15.02 3.19
CA GLY A 38 -19.35 13.90 3.67
C GLY A 38 -18.59 13.02 4.68
N GLU A 39 -19.31 12.06 5.26
CA GLU A 39 -18.76 11.11 6.22
C GLU A 39 -18.06 9.97 5.48
N VAL A 40 -16.80 9.68 5.85
CA VAL A 40 -16.07 8.52 5.34
C VAL A 40 -16.35 7.33 6.25
N GLU A 41 -16.96 6.30 5.70
CA GLU A 41 -17.09 5.01 6.37
C GLU A 41 -15.74 4.29 6.32
N PHE A 42 -15.10 4.16 7.48
CA PHE A 42 -13.84 3.45 7.63
C PHE A 42 -14.09 1.96 7.81
N LEU A 43 -13.08 1.15 7.45
CA LEU A 43 -13.09 -0.27 7.76
C LEU A 43 -13.19 -0.49 9.27
N SER A 44 -14.06 -1.41 9.66
CA SER A 44 -14.03 -1.99 11.00
C SER A 44 -12.73 -2.76 11.24
N ASP A 45 -12.39 -3.02 12.50
CA ASP A 45 -11.22 -3.83 12.87
C ASP A 45 -11.26 -5.22 12.23
N GLY A 46 -12.45 -5.83 12.14
CA GLY A 46 -12.65 -7.13 11.51
C GLY A 46 -12.37 -7.12 10.01
N GLU A 47 -12.85 -6.11 9.30
CA GLU A 47 -12.59 -5.96 7.86
C GLU A 47 -11.12 -5.63 7.58
N ALA A 48 -10.49 -4.80 8.41
CA ALA A 48 -9.07 -4.49 8.30
C ALA A 48 -8.18 -5.73 8.51
N LEU A 49 -8.53 -6.60 9.46
CA LEU A 49 -7.83 -7.86 9.69
C LEU A 49 -8.01 -8.82 8.49
N ALA A 50 -9.25 -9.05 8.07
CA ALA A 50 -9.55 -9.92 6.94
C ALA A 50 -8.86 -9.44 5.65
N GLY A 51 -8.87 -8.12 5.40
CA GLY A 51 -8.14 -7.51 4.29
C GLY A 51 -6.63 -7.72 4.39
N THR A 52 -6.06 -7.65 5.60
CA THR A 52 -4.63 -7.93 5.80
C THR A 52 -4.27 -9.38 5.46
N GLU A 53 -5.09 -10.35 5.90
CA GLU A 53 -4.91 -11.77 5.61
C GLU A 53 -5.05 -12.07 4.11
N ALA A 54 -6.09 -11.53 3.48
CA ALA A 54 -6.31 -11.68 2.05
C ALA A 54 -5.13 -11.14 1.22
N ASN A 55 -4.60 -9.98 1.59
CA ASN A 55 -3.47 -9.35 0.91
C ASN A 55 -2.14 -10.10 1.10
N ALA A 56 -1.99 -10.87 2.18
CA ALA A 56 -0.74 -11.57 2.47
C ALA A 56 -0.36 -12.58 1.37
N ALA A 57 -1.34 -13.21 0.72
CA ALA A 57 -1.14 -14.15 -0.38
C ALA A 57 -0.83 -13.45 -1.72
N GLN A 58 -1.10 -12.15 -1.84
CA GLN A 58 -1.07 -11.42 -3.11
C GLN A 58 0.29 -10.76 -3.40
N THR A 59 1.25 -10.78 -2.48
CA THR A 59 2.48 -9.97 -2.61
C THR A 59 3.38 -10.37 -3.79
N GLY A 60 3.34 -11.65 -4.21
CA GLY A 60 4.24 -12.17 -5.24
C GLY A 60 3.99 -11.59 -6.64
N ARG A 61 2.72 -11.43 -7.03
CA ARG A 61 2.36 -11.00 -8.39
C ARG A 61 2.73 -9.53 -8.66
N PRO A 62 2.43 -8.56 -7.77
CA PRO A 62 2.89 -7.19 -7.91
C PRO A 62 4.40 -7.06 -7.82
N TRP A 63 5.06 -7.85 -6.96
CA TRP A 63 6.52 -7.85 -6.88
C TRP A 63 7.17 -8.17 -8.24
N ALA A 64 6.74 -9.24 -8.90
CA ALA A 64 7.29 -9.63 -10.20
C ALA A 64 7.12 -8.51 -11.24
N LEU A 65 5.94 -7.87 -11.27
CA LEU A 65 5.67 -6.73 -12.15
C LEU A 65 6.59 -5.55 -11.87
N TRP A 66 6.70 -5.11 -10.61
CA TRP A 66 7.52 -3.95 -10.26
C TRP A 66 9.01 -4.19 -10.44
N ALA A 67 9.48 -5.41 -10.16
CA ALA A 67 10.86 -5.80 -10.40
C ALA A 67 11.21 -5.70 -11.88
N GLU A 68 10.35 -6.20 -12.78
CA GLU A 68 10.57 -6.08 -14.22
C GLU A 68 10.53 -4.62 -14.68
N GLN A 69 9.55 -3.83 -14.21
CA GLN A 69 9.49 -2.41 -14.54
C GLN A 69 10.73 -1.65 -14.06
N ALA A 70 11.25 -1.96 -12.86
CA ALA A 70 12.48 -1.36 -12.35
C ALA A 70 13.70 -1.78 -13.19
N ARG A 71 13.75 -3.04 -13.63
CA ARG A 71 14.81 -3.55 -14.53
C ARG A 71 14.79 -2.80 -15.87
N VAL A 72 13.62 -2.64 -16.48
CA VAL A 72 13.44 -1.90 -17.74
C VAL A 72 13.87 -0.44 -17.57
N ARG A 73 13.41 0.24 -16.52
CA ARG A 73 13.78 1.64 -16.24
C ARG A 73 15.27 1.84 -15.99
N ARG A 74 15.95 0.85 -15.41
CA ARG A 74 17.40 0.91 -15.18
C ARG A 74 18.22 0.75 -16.47
N ALA A 75 17.65 0.08 -17.47
CA ALA A 75 18.32 -0.18 -18.74
C ALA A 75 18.10 0.94 -19.79
N ALA A 76 17.16 1.85 -19.53
CA ALA A 76 16.91 3.06 -20.31
C ALA A 76 17.80 4.21 -19.80
#